data_AF-A0A424YSM9-F1
#
_entry.id   AF-A0A424YSM9-F1
#
_cell.length_a   1.000
_cell.length_b   1.000
_cell.length_c   1.000
_cell.angle_alpha   90.00
_cell.angle_beta   90.00
_cell.angle_gamma   90.00
#
_symmetry.space_group_name_H-M   'P 1'
#
loop_
_entity.id
_entity.type
_entity.pdbx_description
1 polymer ?
#
loop_
_entity_poly.entity_id
_entity_poly.type
_entity_poly.pdbx_seq_one_letter_code
_entity_poly.pdbx_strand_id
1 'polypeptide(L)'
;MLLVIASGMVGAMIMIGSTMLVGNFMYIYGVGVTPASGKVKYDPITKDRQDLYLSQGTEGHGVPTSCYISGIIGGGLGGLGGAMVYFALLSVTNATTALNVIGLASILAVAIFFINAVIASYNIGGTTEGFIDPKFKRVPKAIVASIVVTFLSAIMSIIIIGGI
;
A
#
# COMPACT_ATOMS: atom_id res chain seq x y z
N MET A 1 -21.39 -2.50 -5.65
CA MET A 1 -20.00 -2.63 -6.12
C MET A 1 -19.23 -1.30 -6.04
N LEU A 2 -19.62 -0.27 -6.80
CA LEU A 2 -18.85 0.99 -6.87
C LEU A 2 -18.65 1.67 -5.51
N LEU A 3 -19.69 1.72 -4.66
CA LEU A 3 -19.60 2.31 -3.32
C LEU A 3 -18.61 1.58 -2.40
N VAL A 4 -18.57 0.25 -2.45
CA VAL A 4 -17.68 -0.59 -1.62
C VAL A 4 -16.22 -0.40 -2.03
N ILE A 5 -15.97 -0.33 -3.33
CA ILE A 5 -14.63 -0.10 -3.87
C ILE A 5 -14.17 1.32 -3.55
N ALA A 6 -15.04 2.32 -3.73
CA ALA A 6 -14.74 3.70 -3.40
C ALA A 6 -14.49 3.90 -1.90
N SER A 7 -15.28 3.27 -1.03
CA SER A 7 -15.09 3.36 0.42
C SER A 7 -13.79 2.70 0.87
N GLY A 8 -13.44 1.54 0.30
CA GLY A 8 -12.17 0.87 0.57
C GLY A 8 -10.96 1.69 0.12
N MET A 9 -11.02 2.28 -1.08
CA MET A 9 -9.98 3.17 -1.61
C MET A 9 -9.77 4.40 -0.72
N VAL A 10 -10.85 5.15 -0.44
CA VAL A 10 -10.77 6.39 0.37
C VAL A 10 -10.37 6.07 1.81
N GLY A 11 -10.91 5.00 2.40
CA GLY A 11 -10.54 4.56 3.75
C GLY A 11 -9.04 4.25 3.87
N ALA A 12 -8.47 3.57 2.88
CA ALA A 12 -7.03 3.28 2.85
C ALA A 12 -6.18 4.55 2.64
N MET A 13 -6.61 5.48 1.79
CA MET A 13 -5.92 6.77 1.60
C MET A 13 -5.87 7.58 2.90
N ILE A 14 -6.99 7.63 3.64
CA ILE A 14 -7.08 8.34 4.92
C ILE A 14 -6.21 7.65 5.99
N MET A 15 -6.25 6.32 6.08
CA MET A 15 -5.42 5.57 7.02
C MET A 15 -3.92 5.81 6.77
N ILE A 16 -3.47 5.72 5.52
CA ILE A 16 -2.06 5.93 5.19
C ILE A 16 -1.65 7.39 5.39
N GLY A 17 -2.48 8.35 4.94
CA GLY A 17 -2.20 9.77 5.13
C GLY A 17 -2.09 10.15 6.61
N SER A 18 -3.06 9.73 7.44
CA SER A 18 -3.02 9.98 8.89
C SER A 18 -1.79 9.35 9.55
N THR A 19 -1.43 8.12 9.19
CA THR A 19 -0.24 7.43 9.73
C THR A 19 1.04 8.18 9.37
N MET A 20 1.19 8.61 8.11
CA MET A 20 2.36 9.37 7.65
C MET A 20 2.44 10.76 8.30
N LEU A 21 1.30 11.42 8.53
CA LEU A 21 1.23 12.71 9.20
C LEU A 21 1.69 12.61 10.65
N VAL A 22 1.18 11.62 11.39
CA VAL A 22 1.61 11.36 12.77
C VAL A 22 3.09 10.97 12.82
N GLY A 23 3.55 10.14 11.87
CA GLY A 23 4.96 9.80 11.71
C GLY A 23 5.82 11.06 11.53
N ASN A 24 5.44 11.98 10.65
CA ASN A 24 6.16 13.24 10.46
C ASN A 24 6.19 14.11 11.71
N PHE A 25 5.10 14.18 12.49
CA PHE A 25 5.14 14.88 13.78
C PHE A 25 6.14 14.25 14.75
N MET A 26 6.23 12.92 14.80
CA MET A 26 7.24 12.24 15.63
C MET A 26 8.66 12.53 15.15
N TYR A 27 8.91 12.55 13.83
CA TYR A 27 10.23 12.88 13.31
C TYR A 27 10.62 14.34 13.56
N ILE A 28 9.70 15.28 13.36
CA ILE A 28 9.96 16.72 13.53
C ILE A 28 10.10 17.08 15.01
N TYR A 29 9.11 16.72 15.85
CA TYR A 29 9.07 17.15 17.25
C TYR A 29 9.75 16.18 18.21
N GLY A 30 9.82 14.89 17.88
CA GLY A 30 10.46 13.88 18.71
C GLY A 30 11.95 13.73 18.44
N VAL A 31 12.35 13.70 17.16
CA VAL A 31 13.76 13.49 16.76
C VAL A 31 14.45 14.80 16.36
N GLY A 32 13.71 15.81 15.92
CA GLY A 32 14.30 17.09 15.48
C GLY A 32 14.85 17.05 14.06
N VAL A 33 14.39 16.11 13.22
CA VAL A 33 14.79 16.03 11.81
C VAL A 33 13.68 16.53 10.90
N THR A 34 14.06 17.22 9.84
CA THR A 34 13.11 17.67 8.82
C THR A 34 12.83 16.54 7.82
N PRO A 35 11.59 16.38 7.31
CA PRO A 35 11.31 15.38 6.30
C PRO A 35 12.09 15.69 5.01
N ALA A 36 13.02 14.81 4.65
CA ALA A 36 13.89 15.01 3.50
C ALA A 36 14.14 13.71 2.73
N SER A 37 14.13 13.80 1.40
CA SER A 37 14.37 12.66 0.51
C SER A 37 15.87 12.49 0.25
N GLY A 38 16.38 11.26 0.41
CA GLY A 38 17.76 10.91 0.06
C GLY A 38 17.96 10.52 -1.41
N LYS A 39 16.89 10.25 -2.16
CA LYS A 39 16.95 9.77 -3.55
C LYS A 39 16.94 10.88 -4.60
N VAL A 40 16.50 12.09 -4.26
CA VAL A 40 16.37 13.21 -5.20
C VAL A 40 16.86 14.51 -4.56
N LYS A 41 17.63 15.31 -5.30
CA LYS A 41 18.15 16.59 -4.78
C LYS A 41 17.07 17.65 -4.59
N TYR A 42 16.06 17.65 -5.45
CA TYR A 42 14.96 18.60 -5.42
C TYR A 42 13.65 17.85 -5.35
N ASP A 43 12.75 18.26 -4.46
CA ASP A 43 11.40 17.70 -4.41
C ASP A 43 10.66 18.02 -5.72
N PRO A 44 10.15 17.02 -6.45
CA PRO A 44 9.42 17.28 -7.71
C PRO A 44 8.14 18.10 -7.55
N ILE A 45 7.57 18.16 -6.34
CA ILE A 45 6.32 18.87 -6.05
C ILE A 45 6.63 20.30 -5.59
N THR A 46 7.44 20.47 -4.54
CA THR A 46 7.70 21.80 -3.96
C THR A 46 8.91 22.50 -4.58
N LYS A 47 9.78 21.76 -5.28
CA LYS A 47 11.07 22.21 -5.82
C LYS A 47 12.08 22.61 -4.74
N ASP A 48 11.82 22.28 -3.48
CA ASP A 48 12.76 22.52 -2.40
C ASP A 48 13.97 21.61 -2.51
N ARG A 49 15.12 22.15 -2.14
CA ARG A 49 16.39 21.42 -2.16
C ARG A 49 16.53 20.56 -0.89
N GLN A 50 16.51 19.24 -1.06
CA GLN A 50 16.41 18.23 0.00
C GLN A 50 17.77 17.74 0.52
N ASP A 51 18.79 17.73 -0.34
CA ASP A 51 20.13 17.19 -0.03
C ASP A 51 20.85 17.94 1.10
N LEU A 52 20.48 19.19 1.36
CA LEU A 52 21.03 20.03 2.42
C LEU A 52 20.59 19.62 3.84
N TYR A 53 19.45 18.95 3.95
CA TYR A 53 18.80 18.62 5.22
C TYR A 53 19.05 17.16 5.64
N LEU A 54 19.73 16.39 4.80
CA LEU A 54 19.99 14.97 5.02
C LEU A 54 21.25 14.77 5.87
N SER A 55 21.15 13.91 6.88
CA SER A 55 22.31 13.51 7.69
C SER A 55 23.20 12.54 6.91
N GLN A 56 24.50 12.55 7.20
CA GLN A 56 25.45 11.65 6.54
C GLN A 56 25.11 10.18 6.81
N GLY A 57 25.04 9.37 5.75
CA GLY A 57 24.79 7.94 5.84
C GLY A 57 23.33 7.52 5.94
N THR A 58 22.37 8.46 5.89
CA THR A 58 20.93 8.12 5.85
C THR A 58 20.38 8.16 4.43
N GLU A 59 19.33 7.38 4.19
CA GLU A 59 18.67 7.27 2.89
C GLU A 59 17.45 8.18 2.74
N GLY A 60 17.18 9.00 3.77
CA GLY A 60 16.04 9.90 3.90
C GLY A 60 15.74 10.19 5.38
N HIS A 61 14.85 11.16 5.63
CA HIS A 61 14.30 11.48 6.94
C HIS A 61 12.77 11.62 6.85
N GLY A 62 12.06 11.05 7.82
CA GLY A 62 10.61 11.12 7.88
C GLY A 62 9.93 10.68 6.58
N VAL A 63 8.85 11.38 6.24
CA VAL A 63 8.06 11.16 5.02
C VAL A 63 7.98 12.49 4.25
N PRO A 64 8.93 12.78 3.34
CA PRO A 64 8.91 14.01 2.54
C PRO A 64 7.69 14.05 1.60
N THR A 65 7.36 15.23 1.05
CA THR A 65 6.11 15.49 0.31
C THR A 65 5.88 14.48 -0.82
N SER A 66 6.91 14.19 -1.60
CA SER A 66 6.85 13.20 -2.68
C SER A 66 6.53 11.78 -2.20
N CYS A 67 7.15 11.33 -1.10
CA CYS A 67 6.84 10.06 -0.46
C CYS A 67 5.40 10.05 0.06
N TYR A 68 4.95 11.15 0.64
CA TYR A 68 3.61 11.29 1.20
C TYR A 68 2.53 11.15 0.11
N ILE A 69 2.68 11.88 -1.01
CA ILE A 69 1.76 11.76 -2.15
C ILE A 69 1.82 10.36 -2.75
N SER A 70 3.03 9.81 -2.95
CA SER A 70 3.20 8.45 -3.45
C SER A 70 2.51 7.42 -2.57
N GLY A 71 2.63 7.60 -1.25
CA GLY A 71 2.03 6.76 -0.23
C GLY A 71 0.51 6.80 -0.26
N ILE A 72 -0.08 7.99 -0.39
CA ILE A 72 -1.52 8.16 -0.54
C ILE A 72 -2.04 7.44 -1.79
N ILE A 73 -1.38 7.62 -2.94
CA ILE A 73 -1.76 6.94 -4.19
C ILE A 73 -1.65 5.42 -4.03
N GLY A 74 -0.54 4.95 -3.44
CA GLY A 74 -0.32 3.52 -3.17
C GLY A 74 -1.37 2.94 -2.22
N GLY A 75 -1.72 3.67 -1.16
CA GLY A 75 -2.79 3.31 -0.22
C GLY A 75 -4.14 3.22 -0.92
N GLY A 76 -4.47 4.18 -1.78
CA GLY A 76 -5.69 4.14 -2.60
C GLY A 76 -5.76 2.92 -3.51
N LEU A 77 -4.69 2.63 -4.25
CA LEU A 77 -4.62 1.45 -5.13
C LEU A 77 -4.70 0.13 -4.33
N GLY A 78 -4.04 0.06 -3.18
CA GLY A 78 -4.10 -1.09 -2.28
C GLY A 78 -5.49 -1.31 -1.69
N GLY A 79 -6.15 -0.23 -1.25
CA GLY A 79 -7.52 -0.26 -0.72
C GLY A 79 -8.56 -0.65 -1.78
N LEU A 80 -8.38 -0.15 -3.01
CA LEU A 80 -9.21 -0.54 -4.17
C LEU A 80 -9.08 -2.04 -4.44
N GLY A 81 -7.84 -2.56 -4.50
CA GLY A 81 -7.58 -3.98 -4.71
C GLY A 81 -8.16 -4.87 -3.61
N GLY A 82 -7.96 -4.50 -2.34
CA GLY A 82 -8.53 -5.24 -1.20
C GLY A 82 -10.05 -5.28 -1.21
N ALA A 83 -10.70 -4.15 -1.51
CA ALA A 83 -12.15 -4.06 -1.61
C ALA A 83 -12.72 -4.89 -2.78
N MET A 84 -12.00 -4.95 -3.91
CA MET A 84 -12.36 -5.82 -5.03
C MET A 84 -12.32 -7.30 -4.67
N VAL A 85 -11.25 -7.75 -3.99
CA VAL A 85 -11.13 -9.14 -3.53
C VAL A 85 -12.26 -9.49 -2.58
N TYR A 86 -12.52 -8.64 -1.59
CA TYR A 86 -13.62 -8.84 -0.64
C TYR A 86 -14.98 -8.97 -1.35
N PHE A 87 -15.28 -8.07 -2.28
CA PHE A 87 -16.53 -8.11 -3.04
C PHE A 87 -16.65 -9.36 -3.92
N ALA A 88 -15.55 -9.78 -4.56
CA ALA A 88 -15.51 -11.00 -5.37
C ALA A 88 -15.81 -12.25 -4.53
N LEU A 89 -15.21 -12.37 -3.34
CA LEU A 89 -15.45 -13.49 -2.42
C LEU A 89 -16.90 -13.53 -1.93
N LEU A 90 -17.51 -12.39 -1.64
CA LEU A 90 -18.93 -12.32 -1.25
C LEU A 90 -19.87 -12.70 -2.40
N SER A 91 -19.47 -12.44 -3.64
CA SER A 91 -20.27 -12.76 -4.83
C SER A 91 -20.33 -14.27 -5.09
N VAL A 92 -19.28 -15.01 -4.73
CA VAL A 92 -19.24 -16.48 -4.82
C VAL A 92 -20.30 -17.14 -3.93
N THR A 93 -20.65 -16.52 -2.80
CA THR A 93 -21.64 -17.04 -1.84
C THR A 93 -23.04 -16.46 -2.05
N ASN A 94 -23.36 -15.98 -3.25
CA ASN A 94 -24.63 -15.31 -3.57
C ASN A 94 -24.96 -14.13 -2.64
N ALA A 95 -23.93 -13.41 -2.16
CA ALA A 95 -24.07 -12.32 -1.20
C ALA A 95 -24.80 -12.71 0.09
N THR A 96 -24.58 -13.93 0.58
CA THR A 96 -25.14 -14.40 1.85
C THR A 96 -24.72 -13.49 3.00
N THR A 97 -25.68 -13.06 3.81
CA THR A 97 -25.47 -12.12 4.94
C THR A 97 -25.10 -12.82 6.25
N ALA A 98 -24.83 -14.13 6.21
CA ALA A 98 -24.37 -14.88 7.35
C ALA A 98 -23.03 -14.32 7.84
N LEU A 99 -22.99 -13.96 9.13
CA LEU A 99 -21.81 -13.37 9.79
C LEU A 99 -20.54 -14.20 9.57
N ASN A 100 -20.65 -15.52 9.57
CA ASN A 100 -19.53 -16.44 9.37
C ASN A 100 -18.90 -16.27 7.97
N VAL A 101 -19.73 -16.08 6.94
CA VAL A 101 -19.28 -15.93 5.54
C VAL A 101 -18.63 -14.56 5.34
N ILE A 102 -19.22 -13.51 5.90
CA ILE A 102 -18.67 -12.15 5.87
C ILE A 102 -17.31 -12.11 6.58
N GLY A 103 -17.21 -12.72 7.76
CA GLY A 103 -15.97 -12.81 8.52
C GLY A 103 -14.88 -13.55 7.76
N LEU A 104 -15.20 -14.71 7.19
CA LEU A 104 -14.25 -15.51 6.41
C LEU A 104 -13.77 -14.77 5.14
N ALA A 105 -14.69 -14.15 4.39
CA ALA A 105 -14.34 -13.35 3.21
C ALA A 105 -13.44 -12.16 3.57
N SER A 106 -13.67 -11.53 4.72
CA SER A 106 -12.83 -10.43 5.23
C SER A 106 -11.41 -10.92 5.55
N ILE A 107 -11.28 -12.03 6.28
CA ILE A 107 -9.99 -12.61 6.65
C ILE A 107 -9.20 -13.02 5.40
N LEU A 108 -9.84 -13.66 4.43
CA LEU A 108 -9.20 -14.07 3.18
C LEU A 108 -8.78 -12.87 2.33
N ALA A 109 -9.59 -11.82 2.25
CA ALA A 109 -9.21 -10.60 1.55
C ALA A 109 -7.95 -9.94 2.17
N VAL A 110 -7.89 -9.89 3.50
CA VAL A 110 -6.71 -9.39 4.23
C VAL A 110 -5.49 -10.30 4.02
N ALA A 111 -5.67 -11.62 4.01
CA ALA A 111 -4.59 -12.57 3.74
C ALA A 111 -4.00 -12.39 2.33
N ILE A 112 -4.85 -12.27 1.30
CA ILE A 112 -4.41 -12.01 -0.08
C ILE A 112 -3.66 -10.67 -0.17
N PHE A 113 -4.12 -9.64 0.55
CA PHE A 113 -3.41 -8.36 0.62
C PHE A 113 -2.00 -8.52 1.22
N PHE A 114 -1.85 -9.22 2.35
CA PHE A 114 -0.55 -9.43 2.97
C PHE A 114 0.40 -10.23 2.08
N ILE A 115 -0.08 -11.28 1.41
CA ILE A 115 0.72 -12.06 0.46
C ILE A 115 1.29 -11.14 -0.64
N ASN A 116 0.44 -10.30 -1.24
CA ASN A 116 0.88 -9.38 -2.27
C ASN A 116 1.83 -8.29 -1.75
N ALA A 117 1.60 -7.78 -0.53
CA ALA A 117 2.49 -6.80 0.08
C ALA A 117 3.91 -7.36 0.27
N VAL A 118 4.01 -8.61 0.70
CA VAL A 118 5.30 -9.30 0.89
C VAL A 118 6.00 -9.57 -0.45
N ILE A 119 5.26 -10.03 -1.47
CA ILE A 119 5.85 -10.30 -2.79
C ILE A 119 6.33 -9.02 -3.46
N ALA A 120 5.55 -7.95 -3.35
CA ALA A 120 5.93 -6.65 -3.90
C ALA A 120 7.17 -6.10 -3.21
N SER A 121 7.26 -6.22 -1.87
CA SER A 121 8.40 -5.71 -1.12
C SER A 121 9.72 -6.42 -1.49
N TYR A 122 9.69 -7.75 -1.66
CA TYR A 122 10.87 -8.51 -2.09
C TYR A 122 11.28 -8.24 -3.54
N ASN A 123 10.32 -8.00 -4.44
CA ASN A 123 10.62 -7.76 -5.86
C ASN A 123 11.14 -6.34 -6.15
N ILE A 124 10.66 -5.33 -5.41
CA ILE A 124 11.13 -3.95 -5.55
C ILE A 124 12.45 -3.79 -4.78
N GLY A 125 12.46 -4.21 -3.51
CA GLY A 125 13.63 -4.33 -2.65
C GLY A 125 14.10 -3.02 -1.99
N GLY A 126 14.43 -3.14 -0.69
CA GLY A 126 15.00 -2.06 0.13
C GLY A 126 14.04 -0.89 0.37
N THR A 127 14.55 0.18 1.00
CA THR A 127 13.79 1.40 1.26
C THR A 127 13.51 2.16 -0.03
N THR A 128 12.24 2.42 -0.33
CA THR A 128 11.80 3.19 -1.50
C THR A 128 11.19 4.51 -1.07
N GLU A 129 11.59 5.60 -1.71
CA GLU A 129 11.07 6.95 -1.43
C GLU A 129 9.93 7.38 -2.38
N GLY A 130 9.10 6.43 -2.77
CA GLY A 130 7.95 6.66 -3.66
C GLY A 130 8.27 6.60 -5.16
N PHE A 131 7.40 7.19 -5.98
CA PHE A 131 7.40 7.04 -7.44
C PHE A 131 8.62 7.64 -8.16
N ILE A 132 9.45 8.44 -7.49
CA ILE A 132 10.64 9.05 -8.08
C ILE A 132 11.89 8.20 -7.85
N ASP A 133 11.81 7.21 -6.95
CA ASP A 133 12.94 6.33 -6.67
C ASP A 133 13.34 5.55 -7.96
N PRO A 134 14.63 5.49 -8.33
CA PRO A 134 15.09 4.67 -9.45
C PRO A 134 14.62 3.21 -9.40
N LYS A 135 14.37 2.68 -8.20
CA LYS A 135 13.83 1.32 -7.97
C LYS A 135 12.41 1.15 -8.48
N PHE A 136 11.66 2.23 -8.73
CA PHE A 136 10.31 2.15 -9.29
C PHE A 136 10.29 1.48 -10.69
N LYS A 137 11.43 1.44 -11.39
CA LYS A 137 11.61 0.65 -12.62
C LYS A 137 11.38 -0.86 -12.42
N ARG A 138 11.43 -1.37 -11.18
CA ARG A 138 11.18 -2.78 -10.84
C ARG A 138 9.70 -3.08 -10.57
N VAL A 139 8.85 -2.06 -10.51
CA VAL A 139 7.39 -2.20 -10.27
C VAL A 139 6.72 -3.14 -11.28
N PRO A 140 7.01 -3.11 -12.60
CA PRO A 140 6.40 -4.04 -13.55
C PRO A 140 6.67 -5.50 -13.20
N LYS A 141 7.89 -5.83 -12.75
CA LYS A 141 8.24 -7.19 -12.31
C LYS A 141 7.45 -7.60 -11.06
N ALA A 142 7.31 -6.67 -10.10
CA ALA A 142 6.51 -6.90 -8.90
C ALA A 142 5.02 -7.12 -9.24
N ILE A 143 4.46 -6.34 -10.17
CA ILE A 143 3.08 -6.50 -10.63
C ILE A 143 2.86 -7.90 -11.22
N VAL A 144 3.74 -8.36 -12.12
CA VAL A 144 3.62 -9.68 -12.73
C VAL A 144 3.67 -10.79 -11.68
N ALA A 145 4.61 -10.70 -10.72
CA ALA A 145 4.71 -11.68 -9.63
C ALA A 145 3.45 -11.69 -8.75
N SER A 146 2.94 -10.51 -8.38
CA SER A 146 1.71 -10.38 -7.59
C SER A 146 0.47 -10.89 -8.34
N ILE A 147 0.38 -10.72 -9.67
CA ILE A 147 -0.71 -11.29 -10.47
C ILE A 147 -0.71 -12.81 -10.39
N VAL A 148 0.45 -13.45 -10.60
CA VAL A 148 0.58 -14.91 -10.54
C VAL A 148 0.18 -15.44 -9.17
N VAL A 149 0.66 -14.80 -8.09
CA VAL A 149 0.31 -15.29 -6.75
C VAL A 149 -1.14 -14.99 -6.37
N THR A 150 -1.68 -13.83 -6.74
CA THR A 150 -3.10 -13.52 -6.51
C THR A 150 -3.99 -14.55 -7.21
N PHE A 151 -3.63 -14.97 -8.42
CA PHE A 151 -4.37 -16.00 -9.14
C PHE A 151 -4.39 -17.34 -8.37
N LEU A 152 -3.23 -17.79 -7.86
CA LEU A 152 -3.15 -19.00 -7.04
C LEU A 152 -3.92 -18.86 -5.73
N SER A 153 -3.82 -17.72 -5.05
CA SER A 153 -4.55 -17.45 -3.81
C SER A 153 -6.06 -17.34 -4.03
N ALA A 154 -6.50 -16.88 -5.21
CA ALA A 154 -7.90 -16.84 -5.58
C ALA A 154 -8.48 -18.26 -5.73
N ILE A 155 -7.76 -19.18 -6.38
CA ILE A 155 -8.18 -20.60 -6.48
C ILE A 155 -8.37 -21.20 -5.08
N MET A 156 -7.38 -21.00 -4.21
CA MET A 156 -7.47 -21.50 -2.83
C MET A 156 -8.64 -20.89 -2.06
N SER A 157 -8.88 -19.59 -2.23
CA SER A 157 -9.95 -18.88 -1.54
C SER A 157 -11.33 -19.33 -2.01
N ILE A 158 -11.50 -19.65 -3.30
CA ILE A 158 -12.75 -20.21 -3.85
C ILE A 158 -12.99 -21.61 -3.30
N ILE A 159 -11.98 -22.45 -3.16
CA ILE A 159 -12.15 -23.79 -2.58
C ILE A 159 -12.57 -23.69 -1.11
N ILE A 160 -11.96 -22.78 -0.34
CA ILE A 160 -12.26 -22.58 1.08
C ILE A 160 -13.67 -22.03 1.27
N ILE A 161 -14.06 -21.00 0.49
CA ILE A 161 -15.37 -20.36 0.62
C ILE A 161 -16.48 -21.16 -0.04
N GLY A 162 -16.24 -21.73 -1.22
CA GLY A 162 -17.22 -22.51 -1.97
C GLY A 162 -17.41 -23.95 -1.47
N GLY A 163 -16.54 -24.40 -0.56
CA GLY A 163 -16.75 -25.64 0.20
C GLY A 163 -17.69 -25.49 1.40
N ILE A 164 -18.19 -24.28 1.67
CA ILE A 164 -19.21 -23.94 2.68
C ILE A 164 -20.54 -23.68 1.97
#